data_AF-A0A318JAU9-F1
#
_entry.id   AF-A0A318JAU9-F1
#
_cell.length_a   1.000
_cell.length_b   1.000
_cell.length_c   1.000
_cell.angle_alpha   90.00
_cell.angle_beta   90.00
_cell.angle_gamma   90.00
#
_symmetry.space_group_name_H-M   'P 1'
#
loop_
_entity.id
_entity.type
_entity.pdbx_description
1 polymer ?
#
loop_
_entity_poly.entity_id
_entity_poly.type
_entity_poly.pdbx_seq_one_letter_code
_entity_poly.pdbx_strand_id
1 'polypeptide(L)'
;MSALDLYLKKHYLNKAQFAAACLCTEADIDGLIQAQLLAAPSYVVTDNAKILSAVFGEMDADNTSAGAYFHPANVVWHTLALQLIDQHGRDAAPAILKENFIRDFIAALTDMHHSTWRLDDCFTGDNQTVVSGLMQRAEFSWQHFLLGTFGLCVAHPVSVSAIVRKEILQEKLSHLTENGSKENFTSAEAKELLPIVDAFAEAAMWFSPAEYTRSSRKRLVDDLRPRLLAAIALTAI
;
A
#
# COMPACT_ATOMS: atom_id res chain seq x y z
N MET A 1 -20.74 4.38 18.31
CA MET A 1 -19.59 3.75 17.64
C MET A 1 -19.74 3.99 16.15
N SER A 2 -18.81 4.69 15.51
CA SER A 2 -18.91 5.05 14.08
C SER A 2 -18.56 3.87 13.16
N ALA A 3 -18.87 4.00 11.86
CA ALA A 3 -18.42 3.03 10.86
C ALA A 3 -16.87 2.97 10.76
N LEU A 4 -16.20 4.11 11.00
CA LEU A 4 -14.75 4.20 11.05
C LEU A 4 -14.18 3.44 12.25
N ASP A 5 -14.78 3.58 13.43
CA ASP A 5 -14.34 2.86 14.64
C ASP A 5 -14.47 1.33 14.48
N LEU A 6 -15.58 0.89 13.89
CA LEU A 6 -15.79 -0.52 13.53
C LEU A 6 -14.74 -1.02 12.54
N TYR A 7 -14.42 -0.21 11.53
CA TYR A 7 -13.39 -0.52 10.54
C TYR A 7 -12.01 -0.67 11.20
N LEU A 8 -11.60 0.29 12.03
CA LEU A 8 -10.31 0.26 12.72
C LEU A 8 -10.20 -0.96 13.64
N LYS A 9 -11.23 -1.25 14.45
CA LYS A 9 -11.25 -2.43 15.33
C LYS A 9 -11.21 -3.76 14.58
N LYS A 10 -11.74 -3.80 13.36
CA LYS A 10 -11.76 -5.01 12.52
C LYS A 10 -10.43 -5.26 11.82
N HIS A 11 -9.78 -4.19 11.36
CA HIS A 11 -8.66 -4.30 10.42
C HIS A 11 -7.30 -3.91 11.03
N TYR A 12 -7.27 -3.26 12.19
CA TYR A 12 -6.07 -2.72 12.80
C TYR A 12 -5.97 -3.11 14.28
N LEU A 13 -4.74 -3.05 14.78
CA LEU A 13 -4.44 -3.10 16.21
C LEU A 13 -4.15 -1.67 16.68
N ASN A 14 -4.75 -1.24 17.78
CA ASN A 14 -4.25 -0.05 18.45
C ASN A 14 -2.84 -0.31 19.01
N LYS A 15 -2.10 0.75 19.38
CA LYS A 15 -0.70 0.62 19.81
C LYS A 15 -0.48 -0.37 20.96
N ALA A 16 -1.35 -0.37 21.98
CA ALA A 16 -1.27 -1.31 23.08
C ALA A 16 -1.46 -2.78 22.62
N GLN A 17 -2.44 -3.02 21.75
CA GLN A 17 -2.68 -4.34 21.15
C GLN A 17 -1.52 -4.77 20.25
N PHE A 18 -0.95 -3.85 19.48
CA PHE A 18 0.18 -4.11 18.60
C PHE A 18 1.44 -4.46 19.40
N ALA A 19 1.75 -3.69 20.44
CA ALA A 19 2.86 -3.98 21.37
C ALA A 19 2.69 -5.36 22.04
N ALA A 20 1.47 -5.68 22.50
CA ALA A 20 1.15 -6.99 23.05
C ALA A 20 1.35 -8.12 22.03
N ALA A 21 0.94 -7.93 20.77
CA ALA A 21 1.15 -8.90 19.69
C ALA A 21 2.64 -9.09 19.35
N CYS A 22 3.44 -8.04 19.52
CA CYS A 22 4.89 -8.07 19.37
C CYS A 22 5.65 -8.56 20.61
N LEU A 23 4.94 -8.84 21.72
CA LEU A 23 5.52 -9.22 23.01
C LEU A 23 6.51 -8.18 23.57
N CYS A 24 6.21 -6.90 23.37
CA CYS A 24 7.04 -5.78 23.83
C CYS A 24 6.18 -4.63 24.40
N THR A 25 6.81 -3.54 24.81
CA THR A 25 6.12 -2.35 25.31
C THR A 25 5.81 -1.35 24.20
N GLU A 26 4.87 -0.44 24.45
CA GLU A 26 4.59 0.66 23.52
C GLU A 26 5.82 1.56 23.28
N ALA A 27 6.71 1.68 24.27
CA ALA A 27 7.96 2.43 24.16
C ALA A 27 8.98 1.70 23.26
N ASP A 28 9.00 0.37 23.26
CA ASP A 28 9.85 -0.41 22.35
C ASP A 28 9.41 -0.20 20.90
N ILE A 29 8.10 -0.17 20.65
CA ILE A 29 7.53 0.15 19.33
C ILE A 29 7.98 1.54 18.87
N ASP A 30 7.87 2.56 19.72
CA ASP A 30 8.35 3.92 19.38
C ASP A 30 9.85 3.94 19.09
N GLY A 31 10.64 3.23 19.88
CA GLY A 31 12.09 3.14 19.69
C GLY A 31 12.47 2.49 18.37
N LEU A 32 11.71 1.50 17.89
CA LEU A 32 11.92 0.87 16.59
C LEU A 32 11.48 1.78 15.44
N ILE A 33 10.36 2.50 15.58
CA ILE A 33 9.90 3.48 14.58
C ILE A 33 10.92 4.61 14.44
N GLN A 34 11.40 5.17 15.56
CA GLN A 34 12.41 6.24 15.56
C GLN A 34 13.72 5.77 14.93
N ALA A 35 14.09 4.50 15.11
CA ALA A 35 15.25 3.88 14.48
C ALA A 35 15.02 3.46 13.01
N GLN A 36 13.85 3.74 12.42
CA GLN A 36 13.47 3.34 11.05
C GLN A 36 13.48 1.81 10.82
N LEU A 37 13.28 1.04 11.89
CA LEU A 37 13.20 -0.43 11.85
C LEU A 37 11.77 -0.95 11.77
N LEU A 38 10.80 -0.07 11.99
CA LEU A 38 9.38 -0.37 11.89
C LEU A 38 8.65 0.81 11.24
N ALA A 39 7.62 0.51 10.47
CA ALA A 39 6.72 1.53 9.94
C ALA A 39 5.97 2.25 11.07
N ALA A 40 5.74 3.55 10.89
CA ALA A 40 4.80 4.35 11.66
C ALA A 40 3.37 3.75 11.57
N PRO A 41 2.46 4.12 12.48
CA PRO A 41 1.05 3.70 12.39
C PRO A 41 0.43 4.16 11.08
N SER A 42 -0.44 3.32 10.50
CA SER A 42 -1.18 3.68 9.29
C SER A 42 -2.18 4.80 9.56
N TYR A 43 -2.83 4.78 10.74
CA TYR A 43 -3.71 5.84 11.19
C TYR A 43 -3.35 6.36 12.57
N VAL A 44 -3.58 7.65 12.80
CA VAL A 44 -3.62 8.25 14.13
C VAL A 44 -4.97 8.94 14.30
N VAL A 45 -5.74 8.54 15.30
CA VAL A 45 -6.96 9.26 15.71
C VAL A 45 -6.63 10.15 16.90
N THR A 46 -6.88 11.46 16.78
CA THR A 46 -6.61 12.45 17.83
C THR A 46 -7.77 12.58 18.80
N ASP A 47 -7.51 13.19 19.95
CA ASP A 47 -8.55 13.51 20.95
C ASP A 47 -9.61 14.49 20.43
N ASN A 48 -9.30 15.25 19.37
CA ASN A 48 -10.21 16.21 18.74
C ASN A 48 -11.05 15.59 17.60
N ALA A 49 -11.25 14.26 17.65
CA ALA A 49 -12.03 13.50 16.66
C ALA A 49 -11.54 13.69 15.21
N LYS A 50 -10.22 13.73 15.01
CA LYS A 50 -9.59 13.72 13.68
C LYS A 50 -8.85 12.42 13.46
N ILE A 51 -8.88 11.91 12.23
CA ILE A 51 -8.02 10.82 11.78
C ILE A 51 -6.98 11.36 10.81
N LEU A 52 -5.72 10.99 11.01
CA LEU A 52 -4.60 11.32 10.15
C LEU A 52 -4.09 10.06 9.45
N SER A 53 -3.81 10.19 8.16
CA SER A 53 -3.02 9.22 7.40
C SER A 53 -2.01 9.95 6.51
N ALA A 54 -0.89 9.28 6.20
CA ALA A 54 0.17 9.86 5.38
C ALA A 54 -0.28 10.22 3.95
N VAL A 55 -1.36 9.60 3.46
CA VAL A 55 -1.85 9.77 2.08
C VAL A 55 -2.99 10.78 2.00
N PHE A 56 -3.94 10.75 2.94
CA PHE A 56 -5.17 11.53 2.83
C PHE A 56 -5.20 12.77 3.74
N GLY A 57 -4.19 12.91 4.60
CA GLY A 57 -4.07 14.00 5.55
C GLY A 57 -5.07 13.84 6.71
N GLU A 58 -5.55 14.98 7.19
CA GLU A 58 -6.53 15.04 8.27
C GLU A 58 -7.97 14.92 7.74
N MET A 59 -8.79 14.09 8.39
CA MET A 59 -10.21 13.89 8.10
C MET A 59 -11.02 13.77 9.41
N ASP A 60 -12.34 13.89 9.32
CA ASP A 60 -13.22 13.74 10.48
C ASP A 60 -13.32 12.29 10.94
N ALA A 61 -13.33 12.10 12.27
CA ALA A 61 -13.35 10.80 12.92
C ALA A 61 -14.29 10.79 14.15
N ASP A 62 -15.41 11.49 14.06
CA ASP A 62 -16.41 11.54 15.13
C ASP A 62 -16.78 10.14 15.66
N ASN A 63 -16.87 10.02 16.98
CA ASN A 63 -17.22 8.77 17.67
C ASN A 63 -16.27 7.59 17.36
N THR A 64 -15.00 7.90 17.12
CA THR A 64 -13.89 6.95 16.90
C THR A 64 -12.89 7.04 18.05
N SER A 65 -12.42 5.91 18.56
CA SER A 65 -11.46 5.89 19.65
C SER A 65 -10.13 6.52 19.24
N ALA A 66 -9.62 7.46 20.04
CA ALA A 66 -8.29 8.04 19.86
C ALA A 66 -7.18 6.97 20.00
N GLY A 67 -6.07 7.17 19.30
CA GLY A 67 -4.91 6.30 19.36
C GLY A 67 -4.22 6.10 18.01
N ALA A 68 -3.05 5.46 18.06
CA ALA A 68 -2.30 5.02 16.89
C ALA A 68 -2.74 3.59 16.50
N TYR A 69 -2.96 3.36 15.21
CA TYR A 69 -3.46 2.11 14.65
C TYR A 69 -2.48 1.53 13.63
N PHE A 70 -2.09 0.29 13.87
CA PHE A 70 -1.10 -0.46 13.09
C PHE A 70 -1.78 -1.59 12.34
N HIS A 71 -1.38 -1.80 11.09
CA HIS A 71 -1.83 -2.97 10.36
C HIS A 71 -1.27 -4.24 11.03
N PRO A 72 -2.09 -5.27 11.35
CA PRO A 72 -1.66 -6.42 12.16
C PRO A 72 -0.47 -7.18 11.57
N ALA A 73 -0.39 -7.22 10.24
CA ALA A 73 0.72 -7.87 9.55
C ALA A 73 2.10 -7.27 9.90
N ASN A 74 2.18 -6.01 10.35
CA ASN A 74 3.45 -5.36 10.69
C ASN A 74 4.22 -6.03 11.83
N VAL A 75 3.62 -6.97 12.57
CA VAL A 75 4.34 -7.86 13.50
C VAL A 75 5.49 -8.60 12.79
N VAL A 76 5.36 -8.93 11.50
CA VAL A 76 6.42 -9.57 10.72
C VAL A 76 7.65 -8.65 10.60
N TRP A 77 7.45 -7.36 10.36
CA TRP A 77 8.54 -6.38 10.30
C TRP A 77 9.21 -6.18 11.66
N HIS A 78 8.44 -6.22 12.74
CA HIS A 78 9.00 -6.21 14.10
C HIS A 78 9.92 -7.44 14.32
N THR A 79 9.48 -8.64 13.95
CA THR A 79 10.32 -9.84 14.07
C THR A 79 11.60 -9.73 13.25
N LEU A 80 11.51 -9.24 12.00
CA LEU A 80 12.68 -9.03 11.15
C LEU A 80 13.65 -8.00 11.75
N ALA A 81 13.12 -6.89 12.27
CA ALA A 81 13.93 -5.87 12.94
C ALA A 81 14.72 -6.46 14.10
N LEU A 82 14.09 -7.26 14.97
CA LEU A 82 14.78 -7.90 16.09
C LEU A 82 15.86 -8.89 15.63
N GLN A 83 15.60 -9.66 14.57
CA GLN A 83 16.60 -10.55 13.98
C GLN A 83 17.83 -9.79 13.47
N LEU A 84 17.61 -8.66 12.78
CA LEU A 84 18.70 -7.83 12.28
C LEU A 84 19.49 -7.18 13.42
N ILE A 85 18.82 -6.72 14.49
CA ILE A 85 19.49 -6.18 15.68
C ILE A 85 20.35 -7.25 16.35
N ASP A 86 19.85 -8.48 16.49
CA ASP A 86 20.58 -9.59 17.10
C ASP A 86 21.84 -9.95 16.27
N GLN A 87 21.71 -9.98 14.95
CA GLN A 87 22.80 -10.37 14.05
C GLN A 87 23.86 -9.28 13.81
N HIS A 88 23.43 -8.02 13.77
CA HIS A 88 24.25 -6.91 13.27
C HIS A 88 24.39 -5.75 14.26
N GLY A 89 23.68 -5.78 15.38
CA GLY A 89 23.60 -4.69 16.33
C GLY A 89 22.61 -3.60 15.91
N ARG A 90 22.20 -2.80 16.90
CA ARG A 90 21.14 -1.79 16.75
C ARG A 90 21.51 -0.66 15.77
N ASP A 91 22.79 -0.32 15.66
CA ASP A 91 23.25 0.78 14.82
C ASP A 91 23.28 0.41 13.33
N ALA A 92 23.60 -0.86 12.99
CA ALA A 92 23.70 -1.31 11.61
C ALA A 92 22.37 -1.83 11.04
N ALA A 93 21.48 -2.35 11.90
CA ALA A 93 20.23 -2.96 11.47
C ALA A 93 19.34 -2.08 10.55
N PRO A 94 19.17 -0.76 10.78
CA PRO A 94 18.33 0.08 9.92
C PRO A 94 18.82 0.16 8.47
N ALA A 95 20.14 0.30 8.26
CA ALA A 95 20.73 0.36 6.93
C ALA A 95 20.54 -0.96 6.19
N ILE A 96 20.76 -2.09 6.86
CA ILE A 96 20.59 -3.43 6.29
C ILE A 96 19.11 -3.69 5.94
N LEU A 97 18.17 -3.31 6.81
CA LEU A 97 16.74 -3.44 6.53
C LEU A 97 16.35 -2.67 5.26
N LYS A 98 16.82 -1.43 5.13
CA LYS A 98 16.59 -0.60 3.95
C LYS A 98 17.19 -1.21 2.69
N GLU A 99 18.44 -1.68 2.75
CA GLU A 99 19.11 -2.33 1.62
C GLU A 99 18.36 -3.58 1.16
N ASN A 100 17.91 -4.41 2.09
CA ASN A 100 17.09 -5.58 1.80
C ASN A 100 15.76 -5.19 1.13
N PHE A 101 15.05 -4.19 1.67
CA PHE A 101 13.82 -3.69 1.06
C PHE A 101 14.05 -3.19 -0.37
N ILE A 102 15.07 -2.36 -0.60
CA ILE A 102 15.38 -1.78 -1.91
C ILE A 102 15.71 -2.88 -2.92
N ARG A 103 16.55 -3.86 -2.52
CA ARG A 103 16.89 -5.00 -3.37
C ARG A 103 15.64 -5.76 -3.79
N ASP A 104 14.79 -6.13 -2.83
CA ASP A 104 13.60 -6.93 -3.09
C ASP A 104 12.56 -6.14 -3.91
N PHE A 105 12.50 -4.82 -3.72
CA PHE A 105 11.62 -3.92 -4.47
C PHE A 105 12.05 -3.80 -5.93
N ILE A 106 13.35 -3.63 -6.19
CA ILE A 106 13.91 -3.59 -7.55
C ILE A 106 13.70 -4.92 -8.27
N ALA A 107 13.91 -6.04 -7.59
CA ALA A 107 13.64 -7.37 -8.15
C ALA A 107 12.17 -7.50 -8.57
N ALA A 108 11.24 -7.16 -7.68
CA ALA A 108 9.81 -7.21 -7.98
C ALA A 108 9.39 -6.21 -9.09
N LEU A 109 9.99 -5.02 -9.16
CA LEU A 109 9.74 -4.07 -10.26
C LEU A 109 10.19 -4.65 -11.60
N THR A 110 11.34 -5.33 -11.62
CA THR A 110 11.88 -5.97 -12.82
C THR A 110 10.95 -7.09 -13.30
N ASP A 111 10.44 -7.91 -12.39
CA ASP A 111 9.46 -8.94 -12.73
C ASP A 111 8.16 -8.34 -13.30
N MET A 112 7.65 -7.25 -12.69
CA MET A 112 6.45 -6.56 -13.17
C MET A 112 6.67 -5.86 -14.51
N HIS A 113 7.88 -5.34 -14.77
CA HIS A 113 8.26 -4.76 -16.06
C HIS A 113 8.12 -5.77 -17.19
N HIS A 114 8.62 -6.99 -16.97
CA HIS A 114 8.58 -8.05 -17.98
C HIS A 114 7.21 -8.70 -18.14
N SER A 115 6.41 -8.77 -17.06
CA SER A 115 5.17 -9.55 -17.05
C SER A 115 3.88 -8.74 -17.22
N THR A 116 3.87 -7.49 -16.77
CA THR A 116 2.60 -6.76 -16.54
C THR A 116 2.53 -5.40 -17.22
N TRP A 117 3.54 -4.56 -17.03
CA TRP A 117 3.51 -3.17 -17.48
C TRP A 117 4.92 -2.65 -17.72
N ARG A 118 5.17 -2.07 -18.91
CA ARG A 118 6.48 -1.47 -19.20
C ARG A 118 6.69 -0.21 -18.34
N LEU A 119 7.93 -0.05 -17.88
CA LEU A 119 8.34 0.98 -16.93
C LEU A 119 9.49 1.76 -17.57
N ASP A 120 9.14 2.67 -18.48
CA ASP A 120 10.11 3.32 -19.36
C ASP A 120 11.05 4.30 -18.61
N ASP A 121 10.70 4.67 -17.39
CA ASP A 121 11.58 5.42 -16.48
C ASP A 121 12.61 4.53 -15.77
N CYS A 122 12.36 3.23 -15.69
CA CYS A 122 13.23 2.23 -15.03
C CYS A 122 13.99 1.34 -16.02
N PHE A 123 13.51 1.24 -17.26
CA PHE A 123 14.09 0.39 -18.29
C PHE A 123 14.04 1.07 -19.66
N THR A 124 15.08 0.90 -20.44
CA THR A 124 15.14 1.38 -21.83
C THR A 124 14.30 0.50 -22.76
N GLY A 125 14.11 0.94 -24.02
CA GLY A 125 13.35 0.18 -25.02
C GLY A 125 13.90 -1.23 -25.29
N ASP A 126 15.22 -1.42 -25.14
CA ASP A 126 15.96 -2.68 -25.22
C ASP A 126 16.09 -3.41 -23.86
N ASN A 127 15.25 -3.05 -22.88
CA ASN A 127 15.15 -3.64 -21.54
C ASN A 127 16.45 -3.54 -20.70
N GLN A 128 17.34 -2.59 -21.00
CA GLN A 128 18.47 -2.30 -20.10
C GLN A 128 17.99 -1.50 -18.90
N THR A 129 18.61 -1.72 -17.75
CA THR A 129 18.21 -1.06 -16.49
C THR A 129 18.62 0.41 -16.49
N VAL A 130 17.68 1.28 -16.14
CA VAL A 130 17.94 2.67 -15.78
C VAL A 130 18.08 2.73 -14.26
N VAL A 131 19.32 2.54 -13.79
CA VAL A 131 19.64 2.44 -12.35
C VAL A 131 19.06 3.60 -11.53
N SER A 132 19.13 4.83 -12.05
CA SER A 132 18.59 6.01 -11.37
C SER A 132 17.07 5.95 -11.20
N GLY A 133 16.32 5.46 -12.20
CA GLY A 133 14.87 5.32 -12.12
C GLY A 133 14.45 4.24 -11.13
N LEU A 134 15.12 3.08 -11.17
CA LEU A 134 14.89 2.01 -10.20
C LEU A 134 15.15 2.47 -8.77
N MET A 135 16.28 3.15 -8.52
CA MET A 135 16.60 3.68 -7.21
C MET A 135 15.63 4.76 -6.76
N GLN A 136 15.19 5.65 -7.65
CA GLN A 136 14.21 6.69 -7.34
C GLN A 136 12.89 6.08 -6.86
N ARG A 137 12.36 5.09 -7.58
CA ARG A 137 11.12 4.40 -7.18
C ARG A 137 11.29 3.63 -5.87
N ALA A 138 12.42 2.93 -5.69
CA ALA A 138 12.68 2.15 -4.48
C ALA A 138 12.83 3.04 -3.24
N GLU A 139 13.56 4.15 -3.34
CA GLU A 139 13.70 5.12 -2.25
C GLU A 139 12.38 5.81 -1.90
N PHE A 140 11.61 6.20 -2.92
CA PHE A 140 10.27 6.76 -2.72
C PHE A 140 9.37 5.77 -1.97
N SER A 141 9.37 4.50 -2.41
CA SER A 141 8.62 3.43 -1.75
C SER A 141 9.09 3.18 -0.31
N TRP A 142 10.39 3.22 -0.05
CA TRP A 142 10.93 3.09 1.30
C TRP A 142 10.42 4.19 2.25
N GLN A 143 10.35 5.45 1.79
CA GLN A 143 9.76 6.53 2.60
C GLN A 143 8.29 6.25 2.91
N HIS A 144 7.51 5.77 1.94
CA HIS A 144 6.12 5.40 2.16
C HIS A 144 5.94 4.21 3.11
N PHE A 145 6.85 3.22 3.04
CA PHE A 145 6.92 2.14 4.01
C PHE A 145 7.09 2.68 5.44
N LEU A 146 8.08 3.54 5.66
CA LEU A 146 8.34 4.13 6.98
C LEU A 146 7.15 4.95 7.51
N LEU A 147 6.39 5.60 6.62
CA LEU A 147 5.18 6.36 6.97
C LEU A 147 3.93 5.48 7.21
N GLY A 148 4.05 4.15 7.17
CA GLY A 148 2.90 3.25 7.36
C GLY A 148 1.90 3.26 6.20
N THR A 149 2.27 3.84 5.05
CA THR A 149 1.37 4.07 3.91
C THR A 149 0.81 2.76 3.36
N PHE A 150 1.64 1.72 3.23
CA PHE A 150 1.20 0.48 2.61
C PHE A 150 0.16 -0.27 3.44
N GLY A 151 0.17 -0.11 4.76
CA GLY A 151 -0.87 -0.66 5.64
C GLY A 151 -2.27 -0.12 5.35
N LEU A 152 -2.37 1.05 4.70
CA LEU A 152 -3.64 1.67 4.30
C LEU A 152 -4.23 1.05 3.02
N CYS A 153 -3.37 0.69 2.07
CA CYS A 153 -3.77 0.54 0.67
C CYS A 153 -3.34 -0.76 0.00
N VAL A 154 -2.49 -1.56 0.64
CA VAL A 154 -2.02 -2.86 0.14
C VAL A 154 -2.61 -3.98 0.99
N ALA A 155 -3.23 -4.98 0.37
CA ALA A 155 -3.87 -6.09 1.09
C ALA A 155 -2.87 -6.94 1.91
N HIS A 156 -1.62 -7.02 1.42
CA HIS A 156 -0.51 -7.73 2.08
C HIS A 156 0.71 -6.81 2.24
N PRO A 157 0.68 -5.85 3.19
CA PRO A 157 1.67 -4.78 3.27
C PRO A 157 3.04 -5.22 3.78
N VAL A 158 3.21 -6.49 4.14
CA VAL A 158 4.49 -7.10 4.55
C VAL A 158 5.28 -7.69 3.39
N SER A 159 4.63 -7.88 2.23
CA SER A 159 5.29 -8.43 1.05
C SER A 159 5.69 -7.28 0.13
N VAL A 160 7.00 -7.12 -0.07
CA VAL A 160 7.55 -6.14 -1.01
C VAL A 160 7.00 -6.36 -2.43
N SER A 161 6.87 -7.62 -2.86
CA SER A 161 6.27 -7.94 -4.15
C SER A 161 4.77 -7.62 -4.22
N ALA A 162 4.01 -7.77 -3.14
CA ALA A 162 2.61 -7.36 -3.10
C ALA A 162 2.45 -5.83 -3.17
N ILE A 163 3.33 -5.07 -2.51
CA ILE A 163 3.41 -3.61 -2.62
C ILE A 163 3.64 -3.22 -4.08
N VAL A 164 4.70 -3.75 -4.70
CA VAL A 164 5.03 -3.47 -6.10
C VAL A 164 3.88 -3.87 -7.04
N ARG A 165 3.29 -5.06 -6.84
CA ARG A 165 2.15 -5.53 -7.64
C ARG A 165 1.00 -4.53 -7.61
N LYS A 166 0.60 -4.05 -6.43
CA LYS A 166 -0.48 -3.08 -6.29
C LYS A 166 -0.12 -1.77 -7.00
N GLU A 167 1.08 -1.24 -6.80
CA GLU A 167 1.50 0.04 -7.39
C GLU A 167 1.52 -0.02 -8.92
N ILE A 168 2.09 -1.08 -9.50
CA ILE A 168 2.17 -1.24 -10.96
C ILE A 168 0.79 -1.50 -11.59
N LEU A 169 -0.07 -2.27 -10.93
CA LEU A 169 -1.46 -2.45 -11.40
C LEU A 169 -2.23 -1.11 -11.36
N GLN A 170 -2.03 -0.30 -10.32
CA GLN A 170 -2.63 1.03 -10.24
C GLN A 170 -2.13 1.95 -11.36
N GLU A 171 -0.82 1.98 -11.62
CA GLU A 171 -0.20 2.77 -12.69
C GLU A 171 -0.75 2.35 -14.06
N LYS A 172 -0.74 1.04 -14.35
CA LYS A 172 -1.29 0.47 -15.59
C LYS A 172 -2.75 0.87 -15.78
N LEU A 173 -3.60 0.64 -14.78
CA LEU A 173 -5.02 1.00 -14.86
C LEU A 173 -5.19 2.50 -15.04
N SER A 174 -4.45 3.31 -14.29
CA SER A 174 -4.53 4.77 -14.40
C SER A 174 -4.12 5.25 -15.79
N HIS A 175 -3.11 4.64 -16.41
CA HIS A 175 -2.72 4.98 -17.78
C HIS A 175 -3.81 4.59 -18.79
N LEU A 176 -4.30 3.36 -18.75
CA LEU A 176 -5.25 2.82 -19.74
C LEU A 176 -6.66 3.40 -19.65
N THR A 177 -7.00 4.06 -18.55
CA THR A 177 -8.36 4.53 -18.25
C THR A 177 -8.44 6.02 -17.98
N GLU A 178 -7.39 6.78 -18.30
CA GLU A 178 -7.28 8.21 -17.97
C GLU A 178 -7.54 8.46 -16.48
N ASN A 179 -6.87 7.67 -15.64
CA ASN A 179 -7.04 7.68 -14.20
C ASN A 179 -8.50 7.41 -13.79
N GLY A 180 -9.21 6.57 -14.54
CA GLY A 180 -10.61 6.22 -14.33
C GLY A 180 -11.62 7.21 -14.92
N SER A 181 -11.21 8.28 -15.61
CA SER A 181 -12.16 9.21 -16.25
C SER A 181 -12.63 8.79 -17.64
N LYS A 182 -11.99 7.82 -18.29
CA LYS A 182 -12.43 7.32 -19.60
C LYS A 182 -13.83 6.71 -19.48
N GLU A 183 -14.78 7.25 -20.23
CA GLU A 183 -16.20 6.83 -20.16
C GLU A 183 -16.58 5.75 -21.17
N ASN A 184 -15.98 5.80 -22.37
CA ASN A 184 -16.33 4.90 -23.45
C ASN A 184 -15.25 3.84 -23.64
N PHE A 185 -15.66 2.58 -23.62
CA PHE A 185 -14.82 1.43 -23.91
C PHE A 185 -15.46 0.61 -25.02
N THR A 186 -14.63 0.12 -25.95
CA THR A 186 -15.06 -0.97 -26.83
C THR A 186 -15.19 -2.27 -26.01
N SER A 187 -15.98 -3.24 -26.49
CA SER A 187 -16.07 -4.53 -25.80
C SER A 187 -14.72 -5.26 -25.73
N ALA A 188 -13.83 -5.06 -26.70
CA ALA A 188 -12.50 -5.65 -26.70
C ALA A 188 -11.63 -5.06 -25.57
N GLU A 189 -11.50 -3.73 -25.51
CA GLU A 189 -10.78 -3.04 -24.43
C GLU A 189 -11.35 -3.42 -23.05
N ALA A 190 -12.67 -3.50 -22.93
CA ALA A 190 -13.32 -3.84 -21.67
C ALA A 190 -13.00 -5.26 -21.19
N LYS A 191 -12.95 -6.24 -22.12
CA LYS A 191 -12.54 -7.62 -21.82
C LYS A 191 -11.09 -7.72 -21.40
N GLU A 192 -10.20 -6.90 -21.97
CA GLU A 192 -8.78 -6.87 -21.59
C GLU A 192 -8.55 -6.18 -20.24
N LEU A 193 -9.33 -5.14 -19.91
CA LEU A 193 -9.18 -4.38 -18.67
C LEU A 193 -9.76 -5.08 -17.45
N LEU A 194 -10.85 -5.84 -17.60
CA LEU A 194 -11.56 -6.44 -16.47
C LEU A 194 -10.66 -7.35 -15.59
N PRO A 195 -9.82 -8.25 -16.15
CA PRO A 195 -8.88 -9.04 -15.34
C PRO A 195 -7.85 -8.19 -14.59
N ILE A 196 -7.46 -7.04 -15.14
CA ILE A 196 -6.50 -6.12 -14.49
C ILE A 196 -7.21 -5.43 -13.31
N VAL A 197 -8.47 -5.04 -13.47
CA VAL A 197 -9.30 -4.50 -12.38
C VAL A 197 -9.50 -5.55 -11.27
N ASP A 198 -9.72 -6.81 -11.62
CA ASP A 198 -9.81 -7.91 -10.65
C ASP A 198 -8.49 -8.08 -9.87
N ALA A 199 -7.36 -8.15 -10.58
CA ALA A 199 -6.05 -8.28 -9.96
C ALA A 199 -5.70 -7.09 -9.06
N PHE A 200 -6.08 -5.86 -9.46
CA PHE A 200 -5.89 -4.67 -8.64
C PHE A 200 -6.78 -4.68 -7.40
N ALA A 201 -8.04 -5.10 -7.54
CA ALA A 201 -8.99 -5.20 -6.43
C ALA A 201 -8.56 -6.22 -5.37
N GLU A 202 -7.88 -7.29 -5.79
CA GLU A 202 -7.25 -8.27 -4.88
C GLU A 202 -6.03 -7.69 -4.17
N ALA A 203 -5.17 -6.97 -4.91
CA ALA A 203 -3.94 -6.41 -4.36
C ALA A 203 -4.18 -5.20 -3.44
N ALA A 204 -5.28 -4.48 -3.62
CA ALA A 204 -5.63 -3.30 -2.85
C ALA A 204 -6.40 -3.62 -1.56
N MET A 205 -6.06 -2.95 -0.47
CA MET A 205 -6.83 -3.05 0.78
C MET A 205 -8.22 -2.41 0.65
N TRP A 206 -9.15 -2.82 1.49
CA TRP A 206 -10.39 -2.09 1.74
C TRP A 206 -10.05 -0.82 2.50
N PHE A 207 -10.24 0.33 1.87
CA PHE A 207 -9.98 1.63 2.50
C PHE A 207 -11.00 1.93 3.59
N SER A 208 -10.60 2.77 4.56
CA SER A 208 -11.51 3.24 5.61
C SER A 208 -12.70 4.01 5.03
N PRO A 209 -13.85 4.05 5.71
CA PRO A 209 -15.00 4.86 5.28
C PRO A 209 -14.66 6.35 5.09
N ALA A 210 -13.68 6.88 5.84
CA ALA A 210 -13.23 8.26 5.73
C ALA A 210 -12.48 8.55 4.41
N GLU A 211 -11.75 7.56 3.89
CA GLU A 211 -10.90 7.71 2.71
C GLU A 211 -11.52 7.13 1.43
N TYR A 212 -12.50 6.23 1.58
CA TYR A 212 -12.99 5.37 0.52
C TYR A 212 -13.40 6.16 -0.73
N THR A 213 -14.14 7.26 -0.58
CA THR A 213 -14.60 8.10 -1.71
C THR A 213 -13.46 8.72 -2.53
N ARG A 214 -12.29 8.93 -1.91
CA ARG A 214 -11.08 9.50 -2.54
C ARG A 214 -10.08 8.42 -2.96
N SER A 215 -10.36 7.15 -2.63
CA SER A 215 -9.41 6.05 -2.82
C SER A 215 -9.28 5.61 -4.27
N SER A 216 -8.13 5.03 -4.61
CA SER A 216 -7.94 4.39 -5.91
C SER A 216 -8.83 3.15 -6.09
N ARG A 217 -9.22 2.46 -5.00
CA ARG A 217 -10.18 1.34 -5.08
C ARG A 217 -11.55 1.81 -5.57
N LYS A 218 -12.11 2.87 -4.98
CA LYS A 218 -13.39 3.44 -5.44
C LYS A 218 -13.34 3.78 -6.93
N ARG A 219 -12.30 4.51 -7.33
CA ARG A 219 -12.14 5.02 -8.70
C ARG A 219 -11.83 3.95 -9.74
N LEU A 220 -10.89 3.04 -9.46
CA LEU A 220 -10.35 2.07 -10.43
C LEU A 220 -10.99 0.68 -10.31
N VAL A 221 -11.80 0.43 -9.29
CA VAL A 221 -12.55 -0.83 -9.15
C VAL A 221 -14.05 -0.54 -9.21
N ASP A 222 -14.57 0.16 -8.20
CA ASP A 222 -16.02 0.20 -8.00
C ASP A 222 -16.74 1.08 -9.03
N ASP A 223 -16.09 2.15 -9.50
CA ASP A 223 -16.62 3.03 -10.56
C ASP A 223 -16.27 2.56 -11.98
N LEU A 224 -15.11 1.93 -12.15
CA LEU A 224 -14.64 1.47 -13.45
C LEU A 224 -15.34 0.17 -13.88
N ARG A 225 -15.45 -0.82 -12.97
CA ARG A 225 -15.97 -2.15 -13.29
C ARG A 225 -17.38 -2.13 -13.91
N PRO A 226 -18.37 -1.38 -13.41
CA PRO A 226 -19.70 -1.34 -14.02
C PRO A 226 -19.69 -0.84 -15.46
N ARG A 227 -18.83 0.15 -15.78
CA ARG A 227 -18.70 0.70 -17.14
C ARG A 227 -18.10 -0.33 -18.10
N LEU A 228 -17.08 -1.08 -17.66
CA LEU A 228 -16.50 -2.17 -18.45
C LEU A 228 -17.53 -3.27 -18.72
N LEU A 229 -18.30 -3.67 -17.70
CA LEU A 229 -19.35 -4.69 -17.86
C LEU A 229 -20.46 -4.23 -18.82
N ALA A 230 -20.87 -2.97 -18.75
CA ALA A 230 -21.84 -2.39 -19.68
C ALA A 230 -21.34 -2.41 -21.12
N ALA A 231 -20.08 -2.03 -21.36
CA ALA A 231 -19.46 -2.07 -22.68
C ALA A 231 -19.40 -3.49 -23.28
N ILE A 232 -19.18 -4.51 -22.44
CA ILE A 232 -19.21 -5.92 -22.86
C ILE A 232 -20.63 -6.36 -23.24
N ALA A 233 -21.62 -5.98 -22.43
CA ALA A 233 -23.02 -6.36 -22.64
C ALA A 233 -23.63 -5.76 -23.91
N LEU A 234 -23.26 -4.53 -24.27
CA LEU A 234 -23.77 -3.83 -25.46
C LEU A 234 -23.39 -4.50 -26.80
N THR A 235 -22.43 -5.43 -26.80
CA THR A 235 -21.99 -6.16 -28.01
C THR A 235 -22.58 -7.59 -28.06
N ALA A 236 -23.38 -7.98 -27.06
CA ALA A 236 -24.02 -9.30 -26.99
C ALA A 236 -25.48 -9.30 -27.50
N ILE A 237 -25.93 -8.18 -28.07
CA ILE A 237 -27.25 -7.94 -28.68
C ILE A 237 -27.03 -7.65 -30.17
#